data_AF-A0A7G3AC01-F1
#
_entry.id   AF-A0A7G3AC01-F1
#
_cell.length_a   1.000
_cell.length_b   1.000
_cell.length_c   1.000
_cell.angle_alpha   90.00
_cell.angle_beta   90.00
_cell.angle_gamma   90.00
#
_symmetry.space_group_name_H-M   'P 1'
#
loop_
_entity.id
_entity.type
_entity.pdbx_description
1 polymer ?
#
loop_
_entity_poly.entity_id
_entity_poly.type
_entity_poly.pdbx_seq_one_letter_code
_entity_poly.pdbx_strand_id
1 'polypeptide(L)'
;SSLFSFLPSFFLASSSSYGHNEQDHVSSLESLKDELRLVAEKKSELEKRLQACVRERDALNSALEEASDRIHSLERHAREQETKLQTTIRTLDRLQRENNTLTERLEYAGNQGSPKSQGPRSLLAEMECEEELDGATEDHQNNLHLHPIIMEAKAVYKQLKTLCGTLKSTHDDDSGLHSDLSLGSMDNTISSQPSDFGLSGATDKEPFRQGMLSAAADDLMRSIMALDSVHFKAMLDQARGTNADQEDELRRRQDIIMELESKLSVCEVELSSALEERDQARKDASQSSLAQDEAVAQARLDRDNAVSRRTKAEVDLAKTRVELMQANGQLLEAIQQKVELSQQLEQWQMDMHELIEEQMKMKLNETNRTRQAKSEAPAVPKRSYRILSLFQR
;
A
#
# COMPACT_ATOMS: atom_id res chain seq x y z
N SER A 1 39.30 111.20 10.32
CA SER A 1 38.92 109.89 10.86
C SER A 1 37.60 109.43 10.24
N SER A 2 37.69 108.77 9.09
CA SER A 2 36.59 108.16 8.32
C SER A 2 37.24 107.43 7.13
N LEU A 3 36.59 106.42 6.54
CA LEU A 3 37.08 105.54 5.45
C LEU A 3 38.06 104.43 5.86
N PHE A 4 37.63 103.47 6.69
CA PHE A 4 38.11 102.06 6.65
C PHE A 4 37.20 101.15 7.49
N SER A 5 35.99 100.82 7.01
CA SER A 5 35.03 99.99 7.78
C SER A 5 33.94 99.31 6.93
N PHE A 6 34.27 98.88 5.70
CA PHE A 6 33.37 98.09 4.85
C PHE A 6 34.19 97.05 4.09
N LEU A 7 34.23 95.80 4.62
CA LEU A 7 34.61 94.51 4.00
C LEU A 7 34.99 93.50 5.10
N PRO A 8 34.00 92.85 5.75
CA PRO A 8 34.16 91.40 6.02
C PRO A 8 32.97 90.53 5.55
N SER A 9 31.77 91.12 5.39
CA SER A 9 30.53 90.34 5.28
C SER A 9 30.38 89.52 3.99
N PHE A 10 31.00 89.93 2.90
CA PHE A 10 30.89 89.24 1.60
C PHE A 10 31.73 87.96 1.52
N PHE A 11 32.85 87.89 2.24
CA PHE A 11 33.70 86.69 2.27
C PHE A 11 33.08 85.57 3.12
N LEU A 12 32.51 85.93 4.27
CA LEU A 12 31.79 84.99 5.15
C LEU A 12 30.55 84.39 4.47
N ALA A 13 29.80 85.16 3.68
CA ALA A 13 28.65 84.67 2.94
C ALA A 13 29.04 83.63 1.86
N SER A 14 30.09 83.90 1.07
CA SER A 14 30.59 82.93 0.08
C SER A 14 31.15 81.66 0.74
N SER A 15 31.91 81.76 1.82
CA SER A 15 32.42 80.58 2.54
C SER A 15 31.30 79.76 3.20
N SER A 16 30.26 80.40 3.73
CA SER A 16 29.08 79.70 4.29
C SER A 16 28.28 78.97 3.22
N SER A 17 28.10 79.60 2.05
CA SER A 17 27.42 78.98 0.90
C SER A 17 28.21 77.80 0.31
N TYR A 18 29.54 77.90 0.25
CA TYR A 18 30.41 76.79 -0.16
C TYR A 18 30.33 75.61 0.81
N GLY A 19 30.41 75.87 2.13
CA GLY A 19 30.30 74.83 3.15
C GLY A 19 28.93 74.14 3.17
N HIS A 20 27.85 74.83 2.79
CA HIS A 20 26.52 74.21 2.68
C HIS A 20 26.46 73.24 1.49
N ASN A 21 26.91 73.66 0.30
CA ASN A 21 27.01 72.77 -0.87
C ASN A 21 27.92 71.55 -0.60
N GLU A 22 29.06 71.75 0.07
CA GLU A 22 29.93 70.63 0.46
C GLU A 22 29.24 69.67 1.43
N GLN A 23 28.47 70.17 2.39
CA GLN A 23 27.67 69.35 3.31
C GLN A 23 26.58 68.56 2.58
N ASP A 24 25.91 69.16 1.59
CA ASP A 24 24.88 68.50 0.76
C ASP A 24 25.48 67.42 -0.14
N HIS A 25 26.67 67.66 -0.69
CA HIS A 25 27.43 66.66 -1.44
C HIS A 25 27.91 65.50 -0.54
N VAL A 26 28.34 65.78 0.69
CA VAL A 26 28.67 64.74 1.68
C VAL A 26 27.44 63.90 2.05
N SER A 27 26.30 64.55 2.33
CA SER A 27 25.03 63.87 2.62
C SER A 27 24.57 62.97 1.45
N SER A 28 24.68 63.48 0.22
CA SER A 28 24.38 62.71 -0.99
C SER A 28 25.31 61.50 -1.17
N LEU A 29 26.60 61.64 -0.84
CA LEU A 29 27.58 60.56 -0.85
C LEU A 29 27.35 59.53 0.27
N GLU A 30 26.83 59.92 1.42
CA GLU A 30 26.40 59.00 2.48
C GLU A 30 25.16 58.21 2.06
N SER A 31 24.13 58.87 1.51
CA SER A 31 22.96 58.19 0.94
C SER A 31 23.34 57.16 -0.12
N LEU A 32 24.23 57.52 -1.06
CA LEU A 32 24.72 56.59 -2.09
C LEU A 32 25.56 55.44 -1.52
N LYS A 33 26.30 55.64 -0.42
CA LYS A 33 27.01 54.56 0.28
C LYS A 33 26.05 53.60 0.96
N ASP A 34 25.00 54.11 1.59
CA ASP A 34 23.99 53.28 2.27
C ASP A 34 23.15 52.49 1.26
N GLU A 35 22.78 53.09 0.12
CA GLU A 35 22.16 52.38 -1.00
C GLU A 35 23.09 51.28 -1.56
N LEU A 36 24.36 51.60 -1.83
CA LEU A 36 25.35 50.63 -2.31
C LEU A 36 25.53 49.47 -1.33
N ARG A 37 25.56 49.77 -0.02
CA ARG A 37 25.63 48.76 1.04
C ARG A 37 24.39 47.87 1.05
N LEU A 38 23.20 48.44 1.00
CA LEU A 38 21.94 47.69 1.01
C LEU A 38 21.77 46.83 -0.25
N VAL A 39 22.28 47.29 -1.40
CA VAL A 39 22.40 46.49 -2.63
C VAL A 39 23.42 45.36 -2.48
N ALA A 40 24.58 45.61 -1.86
CA ALA A 40 25.59 44.59 -1.60
C ALA A 40 25.11 43.50 -0.62
N GLU A 41 24.37 43.88 0.42
CA GLU A 41 23.75 42.95 1.37
C GLU A 41 22.68 42.09 0.67
N LYS A 42 21.79 42.69 -0.13
CA LYS A 42 20.82 41.95 -0.98
C LYS A 42 21.52 41.02 -1.97
N LYS A 43 22.62 41.44 -2.60
CA LYS A 43 23.43 40.60 -3.49
C LYS A 43 23.97 39.38 -2.73
N SER A 44 24.57 39.58 -1.55
CA SER A 44 25.09 38.48 -0.73
C SER A 44 23.99 37.50 -0.31
N GLU A 45 22.79 37.99 -0.01
CA GLU A 45 21.64 37.14 0.31
C GLU A 45 21.18 36.31 -0.90
N LEU A 46 21.08 36.93 -2.08
CA LEU A 46 20.75 36.23 -3.34
C LEU A 46 21.80 35.18 -3.70
N GLU A 47 23.10 35.49 -3.52
CA GLU A 47 24.19 34.52 -3.73
C GLU A 47 24.09 33.33 -2.77
N LYS A 48 23.75 33.55 -1.49
CA LYS A 48 23.50 32.46 -0.52
C LYS A 48 22.30 31.59 -0.91
N ARG A 49 21.18 32.20 -1.32
CA ARG A 49 19.98 31.48 -1.80
C ARG A 49 20.27 30.68 -3.07
N LEU A 50 21.02 31.25 -4.01
CA LEU A 50 21.47 30.56 -5.22
C LEU A 50 22.34 29.34 -4.88
N GLN A 51 23.31 29.49 -3.97
CA GLN A 51 24.13 28.35 -3.53
C GLN A 51 23.33 27.27 -2.80
N ALA A 52 22.30 27.63 -2.02
CA ALA A 52 21.41 26.65 -1.38
C ALA A 52 20.65 25.83 -2.44
N CYS A 53 20.00 26.52 -3.39
CA CYS A 53 19.27 25.90 -4.50
C CYS A 53 20.19 25.05 -5.41
N VAL A 54 21.45 25.45 -5.60
CA VAL A 54 22.46 24.61 -6.29
C VAL A 54 22.75 23.32 -5.53
N ARG A 55 22.95 23.37 -4.21
CA ARG A 55 23.15 22.15 -3.38
C ARG A 55 21.93 21.24 -3.38
N GLU A 56 20.73 21.81 -3.31
CA GLU A 56 19.47 21.07 -3.40
C GLU A 56 19.32 20.38 -4.77
N ARG A 57 19.60 21.09 -5.86
CA ARG A 57 19.64 20.51 -7.22
C ARG A 57 20.64 19.36 -7.32
N ASP A 58 21.85 19.53 -6.79
CA ASP A 58 22.91 18.51 -6.89
C ASP A 58 22.57 17.26 -6.07
N ALA A 59 21.94 17.43 -4.88
CA ALA A 59 21.41 16.33 -4.09
C ALA A 59 20.25 15.60 -4.80
N LEU A 60 19.32 16.33 -5.41
CA LEU A 60 18.24 15.75 -6.21
C LEU A 60 18.76 15.03 -7.46
N ASN A 61 19.85 15.51 -8.06
CA ASN A 61 20.48 14.85 -9.19
C ASN A 61 21.13 13.51 -8.78
N SER A 62 21.80 13.46 -7.62
CA SER A 62 22.32 12.19 -7.05
C SER A 62 21.18 11.20 -6.79
N ALA A 63 20.08 11.65 -6.19
CA ALA A 63 18.90 10.79 -5.95
C ALA A 63 18.23 10.31 -7.25
N LEU A 64 18.26 11.12 -8.32
CA LEU A 64 17.78 10.74 -9.65
C LEU A 64 18.67 9.68 -10.31
N GLU A 65 19.99 9.79 -10.14
CA GLU A 65 20.96 8.78 -10.62
C GLU A 65 20.75 7.44 -9.89
N GLU A 66 20.67 7.44 -8.55
CA GLU A 66 20.36 6.24 -7.75
C GLU A 66 19.01 5.60 -8.11
N ALA A 67 17.96 6.41 -8.32
CA ALA A 67 16.66 5.94 -8.75
C ALA A 67 16.71 5.33 -10.16
N SER A 68 17.50 5.92 -11.06
CA SER A 68 17.71 5.41 -12.42
C SER A 68 18.42 4.06 -12.41
N ASP A 69 19.48 3.90 -11.61
CA ASP A 69 20.20 2.62 -11.47
C ASP A 69 19.30 1.53 -10.86
N ARG A 70 18.44 1.90 -9.91
CA ARG A 70 17.42 1.00 -9.35
C ARG A 70 16.40 0.56 -10.41
N ILE A 71 15.94 1.47 -11.27
CA ILE A 71 15.05 1.14 -12.40
C ILE A 71 15.74 0.17 -13.35
N HIS A 72 16.96 0.45 -13.81
CA HIS A 72 17.70 -0.45 -14.72
C HIS A 72 17.88 -1.86 -14.11
N SER A 73 18.16 -1.93 -12.81
CA SER A 73 18.30 -3.20 -12.07
C SER A 73 16.99 -3.99 -12.00
N LEU A 74 15.87 -3.31 -11.75
CA LEU A 74 14.52 -3.91 -11.73
C LEU A 74 14.06 -4.34 -13.12
N GLU A 75 14.27 -3.54 -14.16
CA GLU A 75 13.97 -3.95 -15.53
C GLU A 75 14.78 -5.17 -15.97
N ARG A 76 16.05 -5.23 -15.56
CA ARG A 76 16.89 -6.41 -15.81
C ARG A 76 16.32 -7.65 -15.12
N HIS A 77 15.94 -7.55 -13.85
CA HIS A 77 15.28 -8.65 -13.13
C HIS A 77 13.96 -9.05 -13.80
N ALA A 78 13.14 -8.11 -14.25
CA ALA A 78 11.90 -8.39 -14.97
C ALA A 78 12.16 -9.18 -16.28
N ARG A 79 13.15 -8.77 -17.08
CA ARG A 79 13.57 -9.50 -18.30
C ARG A 79 14.11 -10.90 -17.97
N GLU A 80 14.85 -11.05 -16.89
CA GLU A 80 15.37 -12.36 -16.42
C GLU A 80 14.24 -13.28 -15.92
N GLN A 81 13.21 -12.76 -15.25
CA GLN A 81 12.04 -13.54 -14.83
C GLN A 81 11.13 -13.91 -16.01
N GLU A 82 10.95 -13.01 -16.98
CA GLU A 82 10.23 -13.30 -18.22
C GLU A 82 10.91 -14.43 -19.02
N THR A 83 12.24 -14.42 -19.14
CA THR A 83 12.94 -15.53 -19.82
C THR A 83 12.81 -16.86 -19.06
N LYS A 84 12.80 -16.85 -17.72
CA LYS A 84 12.49 -18.05 -16.90
C LYS A 84 11.07 -18.56 -17.17
N LEU A 85 10.05 -17.69 -17.12
CA LEU A 85 8.67 -18.06 -17.44
C LEU A 85 8.55 -18.67 -18.85
N GLN A 86 9.18 -18.06 -19.86
CA GLN A 86 9.18 -18.62 -21.21
C GLN A 86 9.85 -20.00 -21.28
N THR A 87 10.92 -20.25 -20.49
CA THR A 87 11.50 -21.60 -20.43
C THR A 87 10.60 -22.60 -19.72
N THR A 88 9.94 -22.23 -18.60
CA THR A 88 9.03 -23.15 -17.89
C THR A 88 7.82 -23.51 -18.75
N ILE A 89 7.22 -22.56 -19.46
CA ILE A 89 6.15 -22.80 -20.44
C ILE A 89 6.61 -23.79 -21.53
N ARG A 90 7.77 -23.57 -22.14
CA ARG A 90 8.33 -24.52 -23.15
C ARG A 90 8.57 -25.92 -22.57
N THR A 91 8.96 -26.04 -21.30
CA THR A 91 9.11 -27.35 -20.65
C THR A 91 7.77 -28.01 -20.34
N LEU A 92 6.74 -27.25 -19.93
CA LEU A 92 5.38 -27.75 -19.72
C LEU A 92 4.79 -28.24 -21.04
N ASP A 93 4.90 -27.47 -22.12
CA ASP A 93 4.48 -27.88 -23.47
C ASP A 93 5.17 -29.17 -23.91
N ARG A 94 6.46 -29.37 -23.57
CA ARG A 94 7.19 -30.62 -23.87
C ARG A 94 6.59 -31.79 -23.08
N LEU A 95 6.43 -31.64 -21.78
CA LEU A 95 5.88 -32.67 -20.90
C LEU A 95 4.42 -33.01 -21.24
N GLN A 96 3.62 -32.03 -21.68
CA GLN A 96 2.26 -32.27 -22.17
C GLN A 96 2.26 -33.11 -23.46
N ARG A 97 3.14 -32.83 -24.43
CA ARG A 97 3.28 -33.67 -25.64
C ARG A 97 3.77 -35.08 -25.31
N GLU A 98 4.67 -35.23 -24.33
CA GLU A 98 5.14 -36.52 -23.85
C GLU A 98 4.03 -37.30 -23.14
N ASN A 99 3.23 -36.66 -22.28
CA ASN A 99 2.04 -37.27 -21.69
C ASN A 99 1.02 -37.68 -22.75
N ASN A 100 0.71 -36.82 -23.73
CA ASN A 100 -0.23 -37.17 -24.80
C ASN A 100 0.26 -38.39 -25.61
N THR A 101 1.54 -38.46 -25.96
CA THR A 101 2.09 -39.64 -26.67
C THR A 101 2.17 -40.89 -25.79
N LEU A 102 2.30 -40.76 -24.46
CA LEU A 102 2.14 -41.89 -23.54
C LEU A 102 0.68 -42.36 -23.44
N THR A 103 -0.28 -41.42 -23.41
CA THR A 103 -1.72 -41.71 -23.43
C THR A 103 -2.12 -42.42 -24.73
N GLU A 104 -1.72 -41.89 -25.90
CA GLU A 104 -1.94 -42.54 -27.21
C GLU A 104 -1.35 -43.97 -27.26
N ARG A 105 -0.18 -44.18 -26.63
CA ARG A 105 0.43 -45.53 -26.53
C ARG A 105 -0.34 -46.46 -25.60
N LEU A 106 -0.89 -45.96 -24.49
CA LEU A 106 -1.75 -46.72 -23.59
C LEU A 106 -3.07 -47.10 -24.28
N GLU A 107 -3.67 -46.19 -25.04
CA GLU A 107 -4.85 -46.47 -25.88
C GLU A 107 -4.53 -47.51 -26.97
N TYR A 108 -3.39 -47.40 -27.66
CA TYR A 108 -2.96 -48.40 -28.63
C TYR A 108 -2.66 -49.76 -28.00
N ALA A 109 -2.07 -49.80 -26.81
CA ALA A 109 -1.84 -51.04 -26.07
C ALA A 109 -3.15 -51.68 -25.59
N GLY A 110 -4.13 -50.86 -25.17
CA GLY A 110 -5.49 -51.31 -24.87
C GLY A 110 -6.21 -51.89 -26.10
N ASN A 111 -6.04 -51.27 -27.27
CA ASN A 111 -6.68 -51.70 -28.52
C ASN A 111 -5.97 -52.86 -29.26
N GLN A 112 -4.69 -53.13 -29.00
CA GLN A 112 -3.99 -54.30 -29.58
C GLN A 112 -4.17 -55.60 -28.76
N GLY A 113 -4.95 -55.55 -27.68
CA GLY A 113 -5.54 -56.73 -27.06
C GLY A 113 -6.63 -57.37 -27.94
N SER A 114 -6.21 -58.32 -28.79
CA SER A 114 -6.95 -59.34 -29.55
C SER A 114 -8.51 -59.41 -29.48
N PRO A 115 -9.22 -59.62 -30.61
CA PRO A 115 -10.69 -59.61 -30.64
C PRO A 115 -11.32 -60.78 -29.85
N LYS A 116 -12.42 -60.47 -29.13
CA LYS A 116 -13.26 -61.42 -28.39
C LYS A 116 -12.54 -62.22 -27.28
N SER A 117 -12.01 -61.51 -26.29
CA SER A 117 -12.11 -61.99 -24.90
C SER A 117 -12.43 -60.82 -23.98
N GLN A 118 -13.05 -61.11 -22.84
CA GLN A 118 -13.53 -60.12 -21.88
C GLN A 118 -12.40 -59.18 -21.44
N GLY A 119 -12.60 -57.87 -21.64
CA GLY A 119 -11.82 -56.86 -20.93
C GLY A 119 -11.99 -57.03 -19.41
N PRO A 120 -11.06 -56.52 -18.60
CA PRO A 120 -11.05 -56.79 -17.17
C PRO A 120 -12.37 -56.35 -16.53
N ARG A 121 -13.08 -57.31 -15.93
CA ARG A 121 -14.15 -57.01 -14.98
C ARG A 121 -13.52 -56.29 -13.79
N SER A 122 -13.55 -54.97 -13.82
CA SER A 122 -13.22 -54.16 -12.66
C SER A 122 -14.27 -54.44 -11.59
N LEU A 123 -13.83 -54.78 -10.38
CA LEU A 123 -14.68 -55.16 -9.24
C LEU A 123 -15.77 -54.11 -8.90
N LEU A 124 -15.55 -52.86 -9.29
CA LEU A 124 -16.53 -51.78 -9.19
C LEU A 124 -17.86 -52.10 -9.93
N ALA A 125 -17.79 -52.58 -11.16
CA ALA A 125 -18.97 -52.82 -11.99
C ALA A 125 -19.83 -54.03 -11.55
N GLU A 126 -19.34 -54.85 -10.60
CA GLU A 126 -20.14 -55.90 -9.94
C GLU A 126 -20.70 -55.45 -8.59
N MET A 127 -20.23 -54.33 -8.02
CA MET A 127 -20.74 -53.73 -6.78
C MET A 127 -21.80 -52.64 -7.00
N GLU A 128 -21.93 -52.11 -8.23
CA GLU A 128 -22.84 -50.99 -8.57
C GLU A 128 -24.32 -51.41 -8.80
N CYS A 129 -24.68 -52.68 -8.55
CA CYS A 129 -26.02 -53.21 -8.86
C CYS A 129 -27.04 -53.22 -7.70
N GLU A 130 -26.71 -52.72 -6.50
CA GLU A 130 -27.67 -52.60 -5.40
C GLU A 130 -27.71 -51.16 -4.82
N GLU A 131 -28.93 -50.60 -4.81
CA GLU A 131 -29.36 -49.35 -4.14
C GLU A 131 -28.86 -48.00 -4.68
N GLU A 132 -29.33 -47.64 -5.88
CA GLU A 132 -29.70 -46.24 -6.17
C GLU A 132 -30.77 -45.75 -5.15
N LEU A 133 -30.49 -44.73 -4.33
CA LEU A 133 -31.43 -43.60 -4.14
C LEU A 133 -30.85 -42.36 -3.39
N ASP A 134 -30.84 -41.25 -4.15
CA ASP A 134 -31.09 -39.85 -3.72
C ASP A 134 -30.04 -39.02 -2.95
N GLY A 135 -29.98 -37.72 -3.29
CA GLY A 135 -29.29 -36.67 -2.52
C GLY A 135 -27.93 -36.19 -3.07
N ALA A 136 -27.94 -35.16 -3.92
CA ALA A 136 -26.70 -34.55 -4.46
C ALA A 136 -25.93 -33.67 -3.46
N THR A 137 -24.63 -33.96 -3.24
CA THR A 137 -23.57 -33.03 -2.80
C THR A 137 -22.17 -33.56 -3.20
N GLU A 138 -21.21 -32.65 -3.45
CA GLU A 138 -19.91 -32.95 -4.09
C GLU A 138 -18.81 -33.53 -3.15
N ASP A 139 -19.16 -34.01 -1.95
CA ASP A 139 -18.18 -34.45 -0.92
C ASP A 139 -17.77 -35.95 -0.98
N HIS A 140 -18.09 -36.65 -2.08
CA HIS A 140 -18.10 -38.11 -2.09
C HIS A 140 -16.72 -38.82 -2.25
N GLN A 141 -15.67 -38.12 -2.68
CA GLN A 141 -14.34 -38.74 -2.86
C GLN A 141 -13.70 -39.17 -1.52
N ASN A 142 -13.99 -38.47 -0.42
CA ASN A 142 -13.40 -38.72 0.90
C ASN A 142 -14.16 -39.76 1.74
N ASN A 143 -15.42 -40.05 1.41
CA ASN A 143 -16.25 -41.00 2.18
C ASN A 143 -16.15 -42.46 1.71
N LEU A 144 -15.59 -42.72 0.52
CA LEU A 144 -15.48 -44.08 -0.03
C LEU A 144 -14.61 -45.01 0.85
N HIS A 145 -13.63 -44.46 1.57
CA HIS A 145 -12.82 -45.21 2.54
C HIS A 145 -13.54 -45.48 3.87
N LEU A 146 -14.52 -44.64 4.26
CA LEU A 146 -15.30 -44.87 5.47
C LEU A 146 -16.44 -45.88 5.26
N HIS A 147 -16.92 -46.10 4.04
CA HIS A 147 -18.03 -47.01 3.80
C HIS A 147 -17.75 -48.47 4.24
N PRO A 148 -16.58 -49.09 3.93
CA PRO A 148 -16.23 -50.41 4.45
C PRO A 148 -16.09 -50.42 5.99
N ILE A 149 -15.42 -49.41 6.55
CA ILE A 149 -15.18 -49.27 7.99
C ILE A 149 -16.50 -49.13 8.76
N ILE A 150 -17.48 -48.39 8.22
CA ILE A 150 -18.82 -48.26 8.80
C ILE A 150 -19.60 -49.58 8.71
N MET A 151 -19.43 -50.36 7.64
CA MET A 151 -20.05 -51.68 7.52
C MET A 151 -19.43 -52.70 8.48
N GLU A 152 -18.10 -52.73 8.62
CA GLU A 152 -17.41 -53.55 9.62
C GLU A 152 -17.78 -53.12 11.05
N ALA A 153 -17.81 -51.81 11.35
CA ALA A 153 -18.24 -51.31 12.66
C ALA A 153 -19.70 -51.68 12.97
N LYS A 154 -20.61 -51.64 11.98
CA LYS A 154 -22.00 -52.12 12.12
C LYS A 154 -22.06 -53.65 12.30
N ALA A 155 -21.19 -54.41 11.64
CA ALA A 155 -21.11 -55.87 11.77
C ALA A 155 -20.57 -56.27 13.16
N VAL A 156 -19.48 -55.65 13.60
CA VAL A 156 -18.92 -55.80 14.96
C VAL A 156 -19.94 -55.35 16.00
N TYR A 157 -20.65 -54.23 15.82
CA TYR A 157 -21.70 -53.81 16.75
C TYR A 157 -22.87 -54.81 16.79
N LYS A 158 -23.28 -55.39 15.64
CA LYS A 158 -24.25 -56.49 15.61
C LYS A 158 -23.73 -57.72 16.36
N GLN A 159 -22.49 -58.14 16.12
CA GLN A 159 -21.88 -59.27 16.82
C GLN A 159 -21.76 -59.02 18.33
N LEU A 160 -21.32 -57.83 18.74
CA LEU A 160 -21.22 -57.43 20.15
C LEU A 160 -22.60 -57.34 20.82
N LYS A 161 -23.63 -56.89 20.09
CA LYS A 161 -25.02 -56.87 20.56
C LYS A 161 -25.60 -58.28 20.68
N THR A 162 -25.29 -59.19 19.75
CA THR A 162 -25.66 -60.60 19.85
C THR A 162 -24.92 -61.27 21.00
N LEU A 163 -23.62 -61.00 21.17
CA LEU A 163 -22.77 -61.60 22.22
C LEU A 163 -23.11 -61.05 23.61
N CYS A 164 -23.47 -59.78 23.72
CA CYS A 164 -24.08 -59.19 24.92
C CYS A 164 -25.49 -59.76 25.17
N GLY A 165 -26.26 -60.03 24.10
CA GLY A 165 -27.54 -60.74 24.17
C GLY A 165 -27.39 -62.16 24.70
N THR A 166 -26.40 -62.93 24.23
CA THR A 166 -26.11 -64.27 24.73
C THR A 166 -25.54 -64.24 26.14
N LEU A 167 -24.66 -63.28 26.47
CA LEU A 167 -24.17 -63.11 27.85
C LEU A 167 -25.30 -62.76 28.82
N LYS A 168 -26.25 -61.93 28.38
CA LYS A 168 -27.43 -61.57 29.18
C LYS A 168 -28.40 -62.75 29.30
N SER A 169 -28.61 -63.51 28.23
CA SER A 169 -29.38 -64.76 28.25
C SER A 169 -28.74 -65.83 29.15
N THR A 170 -27.41 -66.01 29.13
CA THR A 170 -26.74 -66.96 30.03
C THR A 170 -26.62 -66.44 31.47
N HIS A 171 -26.71 -65.13 31.68
CA HIS A 171 -26.85 -64.55 33.02
C HIS A 171 -28.28 -64.74 33.56
N ASP A 172 -29.30 -64.73 32.69
CA ASP A 172 -30.70 -64.89 33.07
C ASP A 172 -31.12 -66.38 33.24
N ASP A 173 -30.37 -67.35 32.68
CA ASP A 173 -30.69 -68.79 32.69
C ASP A 173 -29.88 -69.68 33.67
N ASP A 174 -28.90 -69.19 34.44
CA ASP A 174 -28.14 -70.02 35.42
C ASP A 174 -28.29 -69.57 36.88
N SER A 175 -29.52 -69.68 37.38
CA SER A 175 -29.82 -69.62 38.82
C SER A 175 -29.51 -70.97 39.50
N GLY A 176 -28.22 -71.27 39.76
CA GLY A 176 -27.83 -72.63 40.18
C GLY A 176 -26.51 -72.83 40.94
N LEU A 177 -26.51 -72.50 42.24
CA LEU A 177 -25.77 -73.23 43.30
C LEU A 177 -24.23 -73.06 43.47
N HIS A 178 -23.88 -72.52 44.64
CA HIS A 178 -22.69 -72.80 45.48
C HIS A 178 -21.27 -72.44 44.99
N SER A 179 -20.86 -71.22 45.34
CA SER A 179 -19.47 -70.95 45.75
C SER A 179 -19.28 -71.28 47.24
N ASP A 180 -18.44 -72.25 47.57
CA ASP A 180 -17.65 -72.23 48.82
C ASP A 180 -16.44 -73.17 48.73
N LEU A 181 -15.23 -72.60 48.68
CA LEU A 181 -13.98 -73.27 49.03
C LEU A 181 -13.03 -72.27 49.69
N SER A 182 -13.03 -72.27 51.02
CA SER A 182 -12.12 -71.48 51.84
C SER A 182 -10.66 -71.94 51.68
N LEU A 183 -9.76 -71.01 51.35
CA LEU A 183 -8.31 -71.25 51.33
C LEU A 183 -7.73 -71.19 52.76
N GLY A 184 -7.63 -72.35 53.40
CA GLY A 184 -6.97 -72.52 54.69
C GLY A 184 -5.45 -72.42 54.57
N SER A 185 -4.86 -71.36 55.13
CA SER A 185 -3.42 -71.21 55.34
C SER A 185 -2.85 -72.37 56.17
N MET A 186 -1.69 -72.91 55.78
CA MET A 186 -0.88 -73.76 56.66
C MET A 186 0.55 -73.22 56.73
N ASP A 187 0.85 -72.65 57.89
CA ASP A 187 2.16 -72.17 58.30
C ASP A 187 3.08 -73.34 58.70
N ASN A 188 4.39 -73.08 58.65
CA ASN A 188 5.47 -74.05 58.77
C ASN A 188 6.20 -73.84 60.11
N THR A 189 6.02 -74.73 61.09
CA THR A 189 6.87 -74.71 62.30
C THR A 189 7.17 -76.09 62.87
N ILE A 190 8.46 -76.31 63.11
CA ILE A 190 9.05 -77.48 63.77
C ILE A 190 8.88 -77.36 65.29
N SER A 191 8.38 -78.38 65.98
CA SER A 191 8.94 -78.81 67.28
C SER A 191 8.44 -80.19 67.75
N SER A 192 9.10 -80.69 68.79
CA SER A 192 9.22 -82.08 69.25
C SER A 192 8.20 -82.60 70.27
N GLN A 193 8.09 -83.94 70.29
CA GLN A 193 7.72 -84.85 71.40
C GLN A 193 6.23 -85.13 71.74
N PRO A 194 5.92 -86.30 72.37
CA PRO A 194 4.63 -86.98 72.21
C PRO A 194 3.81 -87.26 73.49
N SER A 195 2.50 -87.33 73.34
CA SER A 195 1.52 -87.99 74.25
C SER A 195 0.27 -88.28 73.40
N ASP A 196 -0.11 -89.53 73.13
CA ASP A 196 -0.90 -90.42 74.01
C ASP A 196 -2.30 -89.92 74.35
N PHE A 197 -3.24 -90.87 74.44
CA PHE A 197 -4.68 -90.75 74.62
C PHE A 197 -5.46 -90.21 73.42
N GLY A 198 -6.51 -90.94 73.01
CA GLY A 198 -7.36 -90.53 71.87
C GLY A 198 -8.81 -90.92 72.06
N LEU A 199 -9.68 -90.48 71.15
CA LEU A 199 -10.89 -91.22 70.77
C LEU A 199 -11.43 -90.76 69.40
N SER A 200 -11.63 -91.75 68.52
CA SER A 200 -12.54 -91.81 67.36
C SER A 200 -13.15 -90.52 66.79
N GLY A 201 -12.75 -90.18 65.55
CA GLY A 201 -13.51 -89.35 64.61
C GLY A 201 -13.15 -89.80 63.19
N ALA A 202 -14.12 -90.35 62.45
CA ALA A 202 -13.86 -91.11 61.23
C ALA A 202 -13.16 -90.26 60.15
N THR A 203 -11.92 -90.62 59.84
CA THR A 203 -11.31 -90.34 58.54
C THR A 203 -11.43 -91.62 57.73
N ASP A 204 -12.05 -91.55 56.56
CA ASP A 204 -11.99 -92.61 55.55
C ASP A 204 -10.57 -92.68 54.99
N LYS A 205 -9.68 -93.25 55.81
CA LYS A 205 -8.36 -93.68 55.40
C LYS A 205 -8.55 -94.93 54.55
N GLU A 206 -8.81 -94.71 53.26
CA GLU A 206 -8.47 -95.69 52.23
C GLU A 206 -7.07 -96.21 52.57
N PRO A 207 -6.92 -97.52 52.88
CA PRO A 207 -5.60 -98.05 53.17
C PRO A 207 -4.75 -97.84 51.91
N PHE A 208 -3.51 -97.38 52.06
CA PHE A 208 -2.54 -97.33 50.96
C PHE A 208 -2.30 -98.76 50.45
N ARG A 209 -3.16 -99.21 49.52
CA ARG A 209 -3.06 -100.53 48.90
C ARG A 209 -1.77 -100.58 48.10
N GLN A 210 -1.04 -101.67 48.22
CA GLN A 210 0.15 -101.92 47.43
C GLN A 210 -0.23 -101.91 45.94
N GLY A 211 0.12 -100.82 45.25
CA GLY A 211 -0.40 -100.48 43.92
C GLY A 211 -0.85 -99.02 43.78
N MET A 212 -1.31 -98.34 44.84
CA MET A 212 -1.71 -96.92 44.80
C MET A 212 -0.58 -96.00 44.33
N LEU A 213 0.63 -96.20 44.84
CA LEU A 213 1.81 -95.45 44.43
C LEU A 213 2.24 -95.79 42.99
N SER A 214 2.00 -97.02 42.53
CA SER A 214 2.22 -97.42 41.13
C SER A 214 1.20 -96.71 40.25
N ALA A 215 -0.09 -96.78 40.56
CA ALA A 215 -1.15 -96.12 39.81
C ALA A 215 -0.94 -94.60 39.73
N ALA A 216 -0.53 -93.95 40.83
CA ALA A 216 -0.17 -92.54 40.82
C ALA A 216 1.09 -92.24 39.97
N ALA A 217 2.09 -93.12 39.99
CA ALA A 217 3.27 -93.00 39.12
C ALA A 217 2.95 -93.30 37.65
N ASP A 218 2.04 -94.23 37.37
CA ASP A 218 1.56 -94.62 36.04
C ASP A 218 0.67 -93.51 35.46
N ASP A 219 -0.20 -92.88 36.26
CA ASP A 219 -0.99 -91.71 35.85
C ASP A 219 -0.12 -90.46 35.70
N LEU A 220 0.87 -90.25 36.56
CA LEU A 220 1.87 -89.18 36.37
C LEU A 220 2.73 -89.43 35.13
N MET A 221 3.11 -90.68 34.83
CA MET A 221 3.81 -91.05 33.60
C MET A 221 2.91 -90.89 32.37
N ARG A 222 1.63 -91.27 32.44
CA ARG A 222 0.63 -90.95 31.40
C ARG A 222 0.47 -89.44 31.22
N SER A 223 0.43 -88.65 32.28
CA SER A 223 0.39 -87.18 32.19
C SER A 223 1.66 -86.62 31.56
N ILE A 224 2.84 -87.15 31.87
CA ILE A 224 4.11 -86.76 31.22
C ILE A 224 4.16 -87.19 29.75
N MET A 225 3.58 -88.34 29.38
CA MET A 225 3.50 -88.80 27.99
C MET A 225 2.38 -88.12 27.20
N ALA A 226 1.32 -87.65 27.86
CA ALA A 226 0.24 -86.85 27.28
C ALA A 226 0.58 -85.34 27.23
N LEU A 227 1.55 -84.89 28.02
CA LEU A 227 2.24 -83.62 27.81
C LEU A 227 3.05 -83.71 26.51
N ASP A 228 2.39 -83.42 25.39
CA ASP A 228 3.05 -83.28 24.11
C ASP A 228 3.95 -82.03 24.11
N SER A 229 5.15 -82.22 24.63
CA SER A 229 6.22 -81.23 24.67
C SER A 229 6.63 -80.75 23.28
N VAL A 230 6.36 -81.52 22.22
CA VAL A 230 6.60 -81.11 20.83
C VAL A 230 5.51 -80.13 20.39
N HIS A 231 4.24 -80.40 20.71
CA HIS A 231 3.13 -79.47 20.45
C HIS A 231 3.28 -78.15 21.23
N PHE A 232 3.58 -78.20 22.53
CA PHE A 232 3.84 -76.99 23.32
C PHE A 232 5.05 -76.21 22.80
N LYS A 233 6.13 -76.88 22.39
CA LYS A 233 7.27 -76.23 21.75
C LYS A 233 6.89 -75.60 20.41
N ALA A 234 6.11 -76.29 19.58
CA ALA A 234 5.63 -75.76 18.32
C ALA A 234 4.75 -74.50 18.51
N MET A 235 3.85 -74.49 19.50
CA MET A 235 3.08 -73.29 19.85
C MET A 235 3.96 -72.14 20.36
N LEU A 236 4.98 -72.43 21.18
CA LEU A 236 5.93 -71.40 21.65
C LEU A 236 6.78 -70.83 20.53
N ASP A 237 7.27 -71.67 19.62
CA ASP A 237 8.07 -71.24 18.48
C ASP A 237 7.19 -70.50 17.43
N GLN A 238 5.91 -70.89 17.27
CA GLN A 238 4.92 -70.12 16.50
C GLN A 238 4.64 -68.74 17.12
N ALA A 239 4.39 -68.67 18.44
CA ALA A 239 4.15 -67.40 19.15
C ALA A 239 5.36 -66.46 19.07
N ARG A 240 6.58 -67.02 19.15
CA ARG A 240 7.84 -66.27 18.92
C ARG A 240 7.94 -65.75 17.49
N GLY A 241 7.59 -66.56 16.49
CA GLY A 241 7.52 -66.14 15.09
C GLY A 241 6.58 -64.95 14.91
N THR A 242 5.33 -65.07 15.38
CA THR A 242 4.35 -63.97 15.28
C THR A 242 4.77 -62.71 16.03
N ASN A 243 5.50 -62.84 17.14
CA ASN A 243 6.01 -61.68 17.88
C ASN A 243 7.17 -61.01 17.12
N ALA A 244 8.06 -61.77 16.48
CA ALA A 244 9.11 -61.23 15.62
C ALA A 244 8.53 -60.52 14.38
N ASP A 245 7.50 -61.09 13.75
CA ASP A 245 6.77 -60.46 12.64
C ASP A 245 6.12 -59.14 13.07
N GLN A 246 5.57 -59.09 14.30
CA GLN A 246 5.02 -57.87 14.90
C GLN A 246 6.10 -56.84 15.23
N GLU A 247 7.26 -57.24 15.76
CA GLU A 247 8.40 -56.35 16.00
C GLU A 247 8.92 -55.72 14.70
N ASP A 248 9.05 -56.49 13.62
CA ASP A 248 9.47 -55.98 12.32
C ASP A 248 8.41 -55.07 11.67
N GLU A 249 7.12 -55.35 11.86
CA GLU A 249 6.05 -54.47 11.42
C GLU A 249 5.98 -53.16 12.22
N LEU A 250 6.25 -53.21 13.53
CA LEU A 250 6.40 -52.00 14.35
C LEU A 250 7.60 -51.16 13.89
N ARG A 251 8.73 -51.78 13.53
CA ARG A 251 9.89 -51.08 12.95
C ARG A 251 9.53 -50.36 11.65
N ARG A 252 8.88 -51.04 10.69
CA ARG A 252 8.44 -50.42 9.43
C ARG A 252 7.52 -49.22 9.67
N ARG A 253 6.58 -49.33 10.61
CA ARG A 253 5.69 -48.21 10.98
C ARG A 253 6.46 -47.06 11.60
N GLN A 254 7.47 -47.35 12.41
CA GLN A 254 8.31 -46.33 13.04
C GLN A 254 9.19 -45.60 12.01
N ASP A 255 9.74 -46.30 11.02
CA ASP A 255 10.44 -45.70 9.88
C ASP A 255 9.51 -44.77 9.07
N ILE A 256 8.27 -45.20 8.78
CA ILE A 256 7.27 -44.38 8.09
C ILE A 256 6.88 -43.15 8.91
N ILE A 257 6.73 -43.28 10.24
CA ILE A 257 6.45 -42.15 11.13
C ILE A 257 7.60 -41.13 11.05
N MET A 258 8.86 -41.57 11.13
CA MET A 258 10.02 -40.67 11.00
C MET A 258 10.09 -39.99 9.62
N GLU A 259 9.73 -40.69 8.54
CA GLU A 259 9.66 -40.09 7.20
C GLU A 259 8.55 -39.03 7.10
N LEU A 260 7.38 -39.29 7.70
CA LEU A 260 6.26 -38.36 7.74
C LEU A 260 6.55 -37.15 8.64
N GLU A 261 7.21 -37.33 9.77
CA GLU A 261 7.67 -36.24 10.65
C GLU A 261 8.68 -35.34 9.94
N SER A 262 9.63 -35.92 9.20
CA SER A 262 10.60 -35.18 8.38
C SER A 262 9.90 -34.37 7.28
N LYS A 263 8.94 -34.98 6.56
CA LYS A 263 8.13 -34.30 5.55
C LYS A 263 7.28 -33.17 6.14
N LEU A 264 6.65 -33.41 7.28
CA LEU A 264 5.87 -32.39 8.00
C LEU A 264 6.75 -31.20 8.38
N SER A 265 7.92 -31.43 8.95
CA SER A 265 8.86 -30.38 9.34
C SER A 265 9.34 -29.53 8.14
N VAL A 266 9.58 -30.15 6.98
CA VAL A 266 9.91 -29.40 5.74
C VAL A 266 8.72 -28.53 5.31
N CYS A 267 7.50 -29.09 5.26
CA CYS A 267 6.31 -28.33 4.89
C CYS A 267 5.98 -27.21 5.88
N GLU A 268 6.26 -27.37 7.18
CA GLU A 268 6.12 -26.31 8.19
C GLU A 268 7.08 -25.14 7.92
N VAL A 269 8.33 -25.42 7.57
CA VAL A 269 9.32 -24.39 7.21
C VAL A 269 8.97 -23.69 5.90
N GLU A 270 8.56 -24.44 4.87
CA GLU A 270 8.08 -23.88 3.60
C GLU A 270 6.86 -22.98 3.81
N LEU A 271 5.91 -23.39 4.66
CA LEU A 271 4.74 -22.60 5.02
C LEU A 271 5.14 -21.32 5.78
N SER A 272 6.07 -21.39 6.72
CA SER A 272 6.58 -20.19 7.43
C SER A 272 7.23 -19.21 6.45
N SER A 273 8.11 -19.70 5.56
CA SER A 273 8.76 -18.87 4.53
C SER A 273 7.73 -18.21 3.61
N ALA A 274 6.73 -18.95 3.15
CA ALA A 274 5.67 -18.41 2.29
C ALA A 274 4.78 -17.37 3.02
N LEU A 275 4.55 -17.52 4.32
CA LEU A 275 3.83 -16.55 5.14
C LEU A 275 4.66 -15.27 5.36
N GLU A 276 5.96 -15.41 5.61
CA GLU A 276 6.91 -14.29 5.75
C GLU A 276 7.04 -13.49 4.45
N GLU A 277 7.20 -14.16 3.30
CA GLU A 277 7.22 -13.54 1.97
C GLU A 277 5.91 -12.81 1.66
N ARG A 278 4.76 -13.43 1.95
CA ARG A 278 3.43 -12.81 1.78
C ARG A 278 3.30 -11.54 2.63
N ASP A 279 3.74 -11.59 3.88
CA ASP A 279 3.60 -10.48 4.82
C ASP A 279 4.60 -9.35 4.51
N GLN A 280 5.77 -9.68 3.97
CA GLN A 280 6.69 -8.71 3.41
C GLN A 280 6.10 -8.03 2.16
N ALA A 281 5.59 -8.80 1.20
CA ALA A 281 4.95 -8.26 0.00
C ALA A 281 3.73 -7.38 0.33
N ARG A 282 2.96 -7.72 1.37
CA ARG A 282 1.88 -6.87 1.89
C ARG A 282 2.39 -5.55 2.48
N LYS A 283 3.48 -5.57 3.26
CA LYS A 283 4.11 -4.35 3.79
C LYS A 283 4.60 -3.45 2.64
N ASP A 284 5.32 -4.01 1.68
CA ASP A 284 5.88 -3.27 0.55
C ASP A 284 4.78 -2.66 -0.33
N ALA A 285 3.69 -3.39 -0.59
CA ALA A 285 2.50 -2.87 -1.26
C ALA A 285 1.84 -1.73 -0.47
N SER A 286 1.73 -1.85 0.87
CA SER A 286 1.15 -0.79 1.71
C SER A 286 2.04 0.47 1.76
N GLN A 287 3.36 0.32 1.84
CA GLN A 287 4.31 1.43 1.83
C GLN A 287 4.32 2.13 0.46
N SER A 288 4.27 1.36 -0.63
CA SER A 288 4.13 1.90 -1.98
C SER A 288 2.83 2.71 -2.15
N SER A 289 1.70 2.19 -1.67
CA SER A 289 0.41 2.93 -1.69
C SER A 289 0.49 4.24 -0.90
N LEU A 290 1.02 4.21 0.33
CA LEU A 290 1.18 5.40 1.16
C LEU A 290 2.10 6.43 0.51
N ALA A 291 3.22 6.01 -0.09
CA ALA A 291 4.13 6.91 -0.80
C ALA A 291 3.48 7.54 -2.05
N GLN A 292 2.63 6.80 -2.77
CA GLN A 292 1.84 7.35 -3.88
C GLN A 292 0.78 8.35 -3.38
N ASP A 293 0.07 8.04 -2.29
CA ASP A 293 -0.92 8.93 -1.68
C ASP A 293 -0.28 10.23 -1.16
N GLU A 294 0.90 10.16 -0.52
CA GLU A 294 1.70 11.32 -0.11
C GLU A 294 2.16 12.15 -1.31
N ALA A 295 2.66 11.52 -2.37
CA ALA A 295 3.05 12.22 -3.60
C ALA A 295 1.86 12.93 -4.28
N VAL A 296 0.68 12.28 -4.31
CA VAL A 296 -0.56 12.87 -4.82
C VAL A 296 -1.05 14.03 -3.93
N ALA A 297 -0.93 13.91 -2.60
CA ALA A 297 -1.26 14.97 -1.67
C ALA A 297 -0.36 16.21 -1.86
N GLN A 298 0.96 15.99 -1.98
CA GLN A 298 1.93 17.07 -2.25
C GLN A 298 1.66 17.73 -3.61
N ALA A 299 1.43 16.97 -4.67
CA ALA A 299 1.11 17.51 -5.99
C ALA A 299 -0.18 18.35 -6.01
N ARG A 300 -1.20 17.98 -5.19
CA ARG A 300 -2.41 18.80 -5.00
C ARG A 300 -2.10 20.10 -4.26
N LEU A 301 -1.31 20.04 -3.18
CA LEU A 301 -0.89 21.22 -2.42
C LEU A 301 -0.07 22.20 -3.28
N ASP A 302 0.85 21.71 -4.12
CA ASP A 302 1.64 22.53 -5.02
C ASP A 302 0.81 23.17 -6.13
N ARG A 303 -0.15 22.43 -6.69
CA ARG A 303 -1.15 22.98 -7.62
C ARG A 303 -1.97 24.09 -6.96
N ASP A 304 -2.45 23.88 -5.75
CA ASP A 304 -3.32 24.84 -5.05
C ASP A 304 -2.52 26.10 -4.65
N ASN A 305 -1.25 25.94 -4.26
CA ASN A 305 -0.29 27.04 -4.08
C ASN A 305 0.01 27.81 -5.38
N ALA A 306 0.09 27.11 -6.53
CA ALA A 306 0.26 27.74 -7.84
C ALA A 306 -1.00 28.51 -8.25
N VAL A 307 -2.19 27.96 -8.02
CA VAL A 307 -3.48 28.62 -8.28
C VAL A 307 -3.62 29.86 -7.40
N SER A 308 -3.32 29.79 -6.11
CA SER A 308 -3.32 30.95 -5.19
C SER A 308 -2.38 32.07 -5.67
N ARG A 309 -1.14 31.73 -6.07
CA ARG A 309 -0.20 32.69 -6.67
C ARG A 309 -0.74 33.32 -7.96
N ARG A 310 -1.36 32.52 -8.84
CA ARG A 310 -1.98 33.00 -10.09
C ARG A 310 -3.13 33.96 -9.81
N THR A 311 -4.06 33.59 -8.93
CA THR A 311 -5.20 34.44 -8.54
C THR A 311 -4.74 35.75 -7.90
N LYS A 312 -3.69 35.73 -7.06
CA LYS A 312 -3.11 36.96 -6.52
C LYS A 312 -2.57 37.87 -7.63
N ALA A 313 -1.82 37.32 -8.59
CA ALA A 313 -1.29 38.08 -9.72
C ALA A 313 -2.40 38.62 -10.63
N GLU A 314 -3.47 37.85 -10.87
CA GLU A 314 -4.66 38.29 -11.61
C GLU A 314 -5.36 39.48 -10.91
N VAL A 315 -5.48 39.43 -9.57
CA VAL A 315 -6.05 40.53 -8.77
C VAL A 315 -5.17 41.79 -8.81
N ASP A 316 -3.84 41.65 -8.70
CA ASP A 316 -2.93 42.80 -8.74
C ASP A 316 -2.81 43.39 -10.17
N LEU A 317 -2.96 42.57 -11.22
CA LEU A 317 -3.14 43.03 -12.60
C LEU A 317 -4.45 43.82 -12.78
N ALA A 318 -5.54 43.37 -12.15
CA ALA A 318 -6.81 44.09 -12.21
C ALA A 318 -6.73 45.46 -11.53
N LYS A 319 -6.05 45.57 -10.37
CA LYS A 319 -5.81 46.85 -9.67
C LYS A 319 -5.00 47.81 -10.54
N THR A 320 -3.85 47.39 -11.04
CA THR A 320 -2.97 48.25 -11.87
C THR A 320 -3.65 48.69 -13.16
N ARG A 321 -4.57 47.88 -13.72
CA ARG A 321 -5.42 48.28 -14.85
C ARG A 321 -6.45 49.35 -14.47
N VAL A 322 -7.06 49.28 -13.29
CA VAL A 322 -7.96 50.32 -12.78
C VAL A 322 -7.20 51.62 -12.50
N GLU A 323 -6.02 51.53 -11.87
CA GLU A 323 -5.13 52.69 -11.63
C GLU A 323 -4.73 53.38 -12.95
N LEU A 324 -4.39 52.61 -13.98
CA LEU A 324 -4.09 53.15 -15.32
C LEU A 324 -5.32 53.83 -15.96
N MET A 325 -6.51 53.26 -15.82
CA MET A 325 -7.74 53.88 -16.31
C MET A 325 -8.06 55.18 -15.58
N GLN A 326 -7.84 55.24 -14.26
CA GLN A 326 -8.01 56.46 -13.46
C GLN A 326 -6.99 57.54 -13.84
N ALA A 327 -5.71 57.19 -13.98
CA ALA A 327 -4.66 58.12 -14.40
C ALA A 327 -4.90 58.67 -15.82
N ASN A 328 -5.39 57.83 -16.74
CA ASN A 328 -5.78 58.27 -18.09
C ASN A 328 -7.00 59.20 -18.06
N GLY A 329 -7.98 58.94 -17.18
CA GLY A 329 -9.11 59.86 -16.95
C GLY A 329 -8.66 61.24 -16.46
N GLN A 330 -7.80 61.27 -15.44
CA GLN A 330 -7.19 62.52 -14.94
C GLN A 330 -6.38 63.26 -16.00
N LEU A 331 -5.66 62.54 -16.86
CA LEU A 331 -4.92 63.13 -17.97
C LEU A 331 -5.86 63.74 -19.02
N LEU A 332 -6.97 63.08 -19.36
CA LEU A 332 -7.99 63.61 -20.27
C LEU A 332 -8.64 64.87 -19.69
N GLU A 333 -9.00 64.88 -18.40
CA GLU A 333 -9.52 66.07 -17.72
C GLU A 333 -8.52 67.23 -17.73
N ALA A 334 -7.24 66.97 -17.48
CA ALA A 334 -6.19 68.00 -17.54
C ALA A 334 -5.97 68.54 -18.96
N ILE A 335 -6.07 67.69 -19.99
CA ILE A 335 -6.02 68.11 -21.40
C ILE A 335 -7.25 68.96 -21.74
N GLN A 336 -8.45 68.55 -21.32
CA GLN A 336 -9.71 69.28 -21.51
C GLN A 336 -9.61 70.69 -20.92
N GLN A 337 -9.21 70.81 -19.64
CA GLN A 337 -8.99 72.10 -18.97
C GLN A 337 -7.94 72.97 -19.67
N LYS A 338 -6.84 72.37 -20.16
CA LYS A 338 -5.81 73.09 -20.92
C LYS A 338 -6.35 73.63 -22.25
N VAL A 339 -7.18 72.87 -22.96
CA VAL A 339 -7.82 73.29 -24.22
C VAL A 339 -8.80 74.45 -23.94
N GLU A 340 -9.62 74.35 -22.90
CA GLU A 340 -10.56 75.41 -22.50
C GLU A 340 -9.83 76.70 -22.14
N LEU A 341 -8.73 76.63 -21.38
CA LEU A 341 -7.89 77.80 -21.07
C LEU A 341 -7.19 78.38 -22.32
N SER A 342 -6.78 77.55 -23.28
CA SER A 342 -6.22 78.03 -24.56
C SER A 342 -7.27 78.81 -25.36
N GLN A 343 -8.49 78.29 -25.46
CA GLN A 343 -9.59 78.96 -26.15
C GLN A 343 -9.98 80.29 -25.47
N GLN A 344 -9.99 80.33 -24.13
CA GLN A 344 -10.20 81.58 -23.38
C GLN A 344 -9.08 82.59 -23.62
N LEU A 345 -7.82 82.15 -23.73
CA LEU A 345 -6.69 83.01 -24.05
C LEU A 345 -6.78 83.55 -25.48
N GLU A 346 -7.12 82.71 -26.45
CA GLU A 346 -7.33 83.10 -27.86
C GLU A 346 -8.48 84.11 -28.00
N GLN A 347 -9.58 83.93 -27.26
CA GLN A 347 -10.67 84.91 -27.21
C GLN A 347 -10.20 86.25 -26.60
N TRP A 348 -9.51 86.21 -25.46
CA TRP A 348 -9.01 87.44 -24.83
C TRP A 348 -7.97 88.17 -25.70
N GLN A 349 -7.16 87.41 -26.46
CA GLN A 349 -6.28 87.98 -27.48
C GLN A 349 -7.09 88.68 -28.58
N MET A 350 -8.17 88.09 -29.09
CA MET A 350 -9.05 88.72 -30.08
C MET A 350 -9.63 90.03 -29.54
N ASP A 351 -10.24 90.00 -28.35
CA ASP A 351 -10.86 91.16 -27.71
C ASP A 351 -9.86 92.31 -27.49
N MET A 352 -8.61 92.00 -27.11
CA MET A 352 -7.54 92.99 -26.98
C MET A 352 -7.07 93.56 -28.33
N HIS A 353 -7.04 92.76 -29.40
CA HIS A 353 -6.73 93.29 -30.75
C HIS A 353 -7.85 94.21 -31.25
N GLU A 354 -9.12 93.84 -31.06
CA GLU A 354 -10.26 94.70 -31.38
C GLU A 354 -10.21 96.02 -30.61
N LEU A 355 -9.94 95.98 -29.29
CA LEU A 355 -9.79 97.19 -28.46
C LEU A 355 -8.65 98.10 -28.97
N ILE A 356 -7.52 97.53 -29.38
CA ILE A 356 -6.39 98.28 -29.95
C ILE A 356 -6.78 98.89 -31.31
N GLU A 357 -7.47 98.14 -32.18
CA GLU A 357 -7.98 98.66 -33.45
C GLU A 357 -8.99 99.80 -33.24
N GLU A 358 -9.91 99.68 -32.28
CA GLU A 358 -10.85 100.73 -31.92
C GLU A 358 -10.13 101.98 -31.41
N GLN A 359 -9.15 101.82 -30.50
CA GLN A 359 -8.34 102.95 -30.04
C GLN A 359 -7.56 103.60 -31.19
N MET A 360 -6.99 102.83 -32.12
CA MET A 360 -6.32 103.38 -33.32
C MET A 360 -7.30 104.11 -34.24
N LYS A 361 -8.50 103.55 -34.48
CA LYS A 361 -9.57 104.20 -35.27
C LYS A 361 -10.05 105.49 -34.61
N MET A 362 -10.27 105.49 -33.29
CA MET A 362 -10.62 106.69 -32.53
C MET A 362 -9.52 107.75 -32.61
N LYS A 363 -8.25 107.41 -32.34
CA LYS A 363 -7.09 108.31 -32.46
C LYS A 363 -6.96 108.90 -33.87
N LEU A 364 -7.13 108.09 -34.91
CA LEU A 364 -7.08 108.53 -36.31
C LEU A 364 -8.22 109.51 -36.61
N ASN A 365 -9.44 109.20 -36.14
CA ASN A 365 -10.60 110.08 -36.30
C ASN A 365 -10.46 111.40 -35.52
N GLU A 366 -9.96 111.39 -34.29
CA GLU A 366 -9.61 112.60 -33.53
C GLU A 366 -8.55 113.44 -34.25
N THR A 367 -7.50 112.79 -34.76
CA THR A 367 -6.42 113.46 -35.50
C THR A 367 -6.94 114.06 -36.81
N ASN A 368 -7.82 113.35 -37.53
CA ASN A 368 -8.46 113.84 -38.75
C ASN A 368 -9.43 114.99 -38.46
N ARG A 369 -10.25 114.93 -37.39
CA ARG A 369 -11.10 116.05 -36.97
C ARG A 369 -10.28 117.27 -36.55
N THR A 370 -9.16 117.06 -35.85
CA THR A 370 -8.23 118.13 -35.45
C THR A 370 -7.48 118.73 -36.66
N ARG A 371 -7.19 117.93 -37.69
CA ARG A 371 -6.65 118.42 -38.97
C ARG A 371 -7.68 119.19 -39.78
N GLN A 372 -8.91 118.69 -39.90
CA GLN A 372 -10.02 119.40 -40.57
C GLN A 372 -10.31 120.75 -39.89
N ALA A 373 -10.38 120.77 -38.55
CA ALA A 373 -10.54 122.00 -37.76
C ALA A 373 -9.35 122.98 -37.85
N LYS A 374 -8.18 122.54 -38.34
CA LYS A 374 -7.02 123.41 -38.64
C LYS A 374 -6.93 123.82 -40.12
N SER A 375 -7.63 123.15 -41.03
CA SER A 375 -7.73 123.54 -42.43
C SER A 375 -8.86 124.54 -42.71
N GLU A 376 -9.87 124.65 -41.84
CA GLU A 376 -10.94 125.65 -41.95
C GLU A 376 -10.60 126.96 -41.20
N ALA A 377 -9.74 127.77 -41.83
CA ALA A 377 -9.75 129.23 -41.68
C ALA A 377 -10.44 129.84 -42.92
N PRO A 378 -11.19 130.95 -42.79
CA PRO A 378 -12.38 131.18 -43.63
C PRO A 378 -12.06 131.65 -45.06
N ALA A 379 -12.58 130.92 -46.04
CA ALA A 379 -12.66 131.38 -47.43
C ALA A 379 -14.05 131.97 -47.74
N VAL A 380 -14.05 133.13 -48.40
CA VAL A 380 -15.22 133.99 -48.67
C VAL A 380 -16.27 133.29 -49.57
N PRO A 381 -17.58 133.43 -49.29
CA PRO A 381 -18.63 132.76 -50.07
C PRO A 381 -18.81 133.38 -51.47
N LYS A 382 -19.03 132.53 -52.48
CA LYS A 382 -19.65 132.92 -53.76
C LYS A 382 -20.88 132.04 -54.04
N ARG A 383 -21.95 132.69 -54.49
CA ARG A 383 -23.30 132.14 -54.66
C ARG A 383 -23.46 131.29 -55.92
N SER A 384 -24.56 130.52 -55.91
CA SER A 384 -25.42 130.17 -57.06
C SER A 384 -24.99 129.00 -57.95
N TYR A 385 -25.91 128.19 -58.53
CA TYR A 385 -27.39 128.22 -58.53
C TYR A 385 -28.02 126.84 -58.26
N ARG A 386 -29.34 126.82 -57.99
CA ARG A 386 -30.20 125.63 -57.80
C ARG A 386 -30.36 124.81 -59.08
N ILE A 387 -30.74 123.54 -58.94
CA ILE A 387 -31.85 122.86 -59.66
C ILE A 387 -32.38 121.71 -58.77
N LEU A 388 -33.68 121.39 -58.88
CA LEU A 388 -34.39 120.38 -58.09
C LEU A 388 -34.60 119.06 -58.85
N SER A 389 -34.58 117.95 -58.11
CA SER A 389 -35.39 116.72 -58.30
C SER A 389 -35.28 115.93 -56.97
N LEU A 390 -36.30 115.62 -56.16
CA LEU A 390 -37.68 115.13 -56.32
C LEU A 390 -37.80 113.70 -56.88
N PHE A 391 -38.18 112.76 -55.98
CA PHE A 391 -38.57 111.36 -56.24
C PHE A 391 -37.46 110.52 -56.93
N GLN A 392 -37.50 109.19 -57.03
CA GLN A 392 -38.56 108.21 -56.84
C GLN A 392 -37.93 106.92 -56.25
N ARG A 393 -38.55 106.19 -55.33
CA ARG A 393 -39.92 106.25 -54.79
C ARG A 393 -39.90 106.27 -53.27
#